data_AF-A0A8J8CZG2-F1
#
_entry.id   AF-A0A8J8CZG2-F1
#
_cell.length_a   1.000
_cell.length_b   1.000
_cell.length_c   1.000
_cell.angle_alpha   90.00
_cell.angle_beta   90.00
_cell.angle_gamma   90.00
#
_symmetry.space_group_name_H-M   'P 1'
#
loop_
_entity.id
_entity.type
_entity.pdbx_description
1 polymer ?
#
loop_
_entity_poly.entity_id
_entity_poly.type
_entity_poly.pdbx_seq_one_letter_code
_entity_poly.pdbx_strand_id
1 'polypeptide(L)'
;MQVLGIVGHSDSGKTTLVERLTQRLSGTGRVATVKHCTHAPDVDTDGKDTVRHRDAGAAETVALTDDGEWYATGQSRTLDETLGDLSPDYDYVLVEGYSDANIPKVVLGDREAADPVIHRTPHGADADLDDILTAVEERDPYITLETLVADVKRDPDEVYSGAIATFTGRVRAQEGPEDPPTELLEFERYDEVAAEKMAALRRDLEARDGVYAVRLHHKTGVVDAGEDIVFVVILAGHRTEAFRAVEDGINRLKEEVPLFKKEVTVDEEFWAHER
;
A
#
# COMPACT_ATOMS: atom_id res chain seq x y z
N MET A 1 -4.35 4.56 3.31
CA MET A 1 -4.51 5.37 2.07
C MET A 1 -5.39 4.60 1.09
N GLN A 2 -6.32 5.23 0.38
CA GLN A 2 -7.06 4.62 -0.73
C GLN A 2 -6.31 4.86 -2.05
N VAL A 3 -6.20 3.84 -2.90
CA VAL A 3 -5.54 3.93 -4.21
C VAL A 3 -6.53 3.62 -5.31
N LEU A 4 -6.63 4.50 -6.30
CA LEU A 4 -7.52 4.32 -7.45
C LEU A 4 -6.76 4.54 -8.76
N GLY A 5 -6.76 3.53 -9.62
CA GLY A 5 -6.28 3.62 -11.00
C GLY A 5 -7.32 4.20 -11.96
N ILE A 6 -6.90 5.04 -12.89
CA ILE A 6 -7.70 5.58 -14.00
C ILE A 6 -7.05 5.13 -15.31
N VAL A 7 -7.71 4.20 -16.00
CA VAL A 7 -7.19 3.53 -17.19
C VAL A 7 -8.09 3.82 -18.38
N GLY A 8 -7.51 4.03 -19.56
CA GLY A 8 -8.26 4.30 -20.79
C GLY A 8 -7.33 4.60 -21.97
N HIS A 9 -7.88 4.64 -23.18
CA HIS A 9 -7.13 5.10 -24.36
C HIS A 9 -6.77 6.59 -24.26
N SER A 10 -5.92 7.07 -25.16
CA SER A 10 -5.72 8.52 -25.33
C SER A 10 -7.06 9.20 -25.62
N ASP A 11 -7.23 10.43 -25.15
CA ASP A 11 -8.45 11.23 -25.33
C ASP A 11 -9.76 10.66 -24.74
N SER A 12 -9.69 9.63 -23.88
CA SER A 12 -10.86 9.08 -23.17
C SER A 12 -11.32 9.91 -21.96
N GLY A 13 -10.70 11.06 -21.69
CA GLY A 13 -11.03 11.90 -20.54
C GLY A 13 -10.39 11.48 -19.21
N LYS A 14 -9.31 10.68 -19.21
CA LYS A 14 -8.59 10.26 -17.99
C LYS A 14 -8.21 11.44 -17.09
N THR A 15 -7.50 12.41 -17.65
CA THR A 15 -7.04 13.59 -16.90
C THR A 15 -8.22 14.40 -16.36
N THR A 16 -9.30 14.54 -17.14
CA THR A 16 -10.53 15.19 -16.68
C THR A 16 -11.17 14.46 -15.49
N LEU A 17 -11.18 13.13 -15.49
CA LEU A 17 -11.68 12.35 -14.36
C LEU A 17 -10.77 12.51 -13.13
N VAL A 18 -9.45 12.44 -13.30
CA VAL A 18 -8.47 12.65 -12.22
C VAL A 18 -8.67 14.03 -11.58
N GLU A 19 -8.76 15.10 -12.37
CA GLU A 19 -8.98 16.47 -11.87
C GLU A 19 -10.27 16.57 -11.03
N ARG A 20 -11.38 16.03 -11.55
CA ARG A 20 -12.69 16.03 -10.87
C ARG A 20 -12.66 15.27 -9.55
N LEU A 21 -12.03 14.08 -9.53
CA LEU A 21 -11.88 13.27 -8.32
C LEU A 21 -10.96 13.97 -7.31
N THR A 22 -9.82 14.52 -7.74
CA THR A 22 -8.92 15.29 -6.88
C THR A 22 -9.65 16.46 -6.24
N GLN A 23 -10.42 17.23 -7.01
CA GLN A 23 -11.20 18.35 -6.48
C GLN A 23 -12.20 17.88 -5.42
N ARG A 24 -12.90 16.77 -5.67
CA ARG A 24 -13.89 16.20 -4.74
C ARG A 24 -13.25 15.69 -3.45
N LEU A 25 -12.13 14.96 -3.56
CA LEU A 25 -11.44 14.30 -2.44
C LEU A 25 -10.60 15.27 -1.59
N SER A 26 -10.07 16.34 -2.19
CA SER A 26 -9.27 17.34 -1.46
C SER A 26 -10.05 18.06 -0.35
N GLY A 27 -11.39 18.01 -0.38
CA GLY A 27 -12.24 18.52 0.69
C GLY A 27 -12.34 17.60 1.91
N THR A 28 -11.95 16.34 1.80
CA THR A 28 -12.07 15.32 2.87
C THR A 28 -10.74 14.74 3.31
N GLY A 29 -9.69 14.81 2.49
CA GLY A 29 -8.35 14.32 2.84
C GLY A 29 -7.25 14.83 1.91
N ARG A 30 -6.01 14.45 2.22
CA ARG A 30 -4.84 14.75 1.40
C ARG A 30 -4.80 13.83 0.19
N VAL A 31 -4.69 14.43 -1.00
CA VAL A 31 -4.70 13.70 -2.28
C VAL A 31 -3.35 13.85 -2.97
N ALA A 32 -2.79 12.73 -3.42
CA ALA A 32 -1.67 12.70 -4.34
C ALA A 32 -2.11 12.11 -5.70
N THR A 33 -1.36 12.43 -6.75
CA THR A 33 -1.59 11.91 -8.09
C THR A 33 -0.31 11.33 -8.66
N VAL A 34 -0.38 10.15 -9.27
CA VAL A 34 0.73 9.51 -9.97
C VAL A 34 0.35 9.37 -11.44
N LYS A 35 1.23 9.78 -12.35
CA LYS A 35 0.99 9.68 -13.79
C LYS A 35 2.02 8.78 -14.44
N HIS A 36 1.55 7.76 -15.14
CA HIS A 36 2.41 6.95 -15.98
C HIS A 36 2.74 7.70 -17.28
N CYS A 37 3.95 8.24 -17.36
CA CYS A 37 4.45 8.92 -18.56
C CYS A 37 5.24 7.94 -19.43
N THR A 38 4.88 7.82 -20.71
CA THR A 38 5.63 7.01 -21.70
C THR A 38 6.85 7.73 -22.27
N HIS A 39 7.03 9.01 -21.94
CA HIS A 39 8.15 9.85 -22.35
C HIS A 39 8.63 10.66 -21.16
N ALA A 40 9.90 11.07 -21.17
CA ALA A 40 10.47 11.88 -20.09
C ALA A 40 9.70 13.21 -19.95
N PRO A 41 9.30 13.59 -18.73
CA PRO A 41 8.61 14.86 -18.49
C PRO A 41 9.58 16.05 -18.56
N ASP A 42 9.10 17.19 -19.03
CA ASP A 42 9.89 18.42 -19.24
C ASP A 42 10.11 19.24 -17.94
N VAL A 43 10.41 18.55 -16.83
CA VAL A 43 10.54 19.16 -15.49
C VAL A 43 12.01 19.53 -15.19
N ASP A 44 12.95 18.81 -15.82
CA ASP A 44 14.40 18.96 -15.63
C ASP A 44 15.09 19.19 -16.98
N THR A 45 14.90 20.41 -17.50
CA THR A 45 15.44 20.88 -18.78
C THR A 45 16.97 20.98 -18.78
N ASP A 46 17.58 20.78 -19.95
CA ASP A 46 19.02 20.88 -20.19
C ASP A 46 19.66 22.15 -19.60
N GLY A 47 20.80 21.96 -18.90
CA GLY A 47 21.62 23.04 -18.35
C GLY A 47 21.40 23.38 -16.88
N LYS A 48 20.44 22.75 -16.19
CA LYS A 48 20.27 22.86 -14.73
C LYS A 48 21.29 22.01 -13.97
N ASP A 49 21.57 22.37 -12.71
CA ASP A 49 22.54 21.66 -11.87
C ASP A 49 22.14 20.19 -11.61
N THR A 50 20.85 19.88 -11.54
CA THR A 50 20.34 18.52 -11.39
C THR A 50 20.66 17.62 -12.59
N VAL A 51 20.63 18.15 -13.82
CA VAL A 51 21.10 17.41 -15.01
C VAL A 51 22.59 17.13 -14.89
N ARG A 52 23.40 18.13 -14.51
CA ARG A 52 24.85 17.97 -14.34
C ARG A 52 25.21 16.95 -13.27
N HIS A 53 24.42 16.87 -12.19
CA HIS A 53 24.60 15.84 -11.16
C HIS A 53 24.33 14.43 -11.70
N ARG A 54 23.28 14.24 -12.50
CA ARG A 54 22.97 12.95 -13.15
C ARG A 54 24.03 12.56 -14.18
N ASP A 55 24.47 13.50 -15.01
CA ASP A 55 25.55 13.29 -15.97
C ASP A 55 26.87 12.93 -15.28
N ALA A 56 27.08 13.42 -14.05
CA ALA A 56 28.21 13.05 -13.21
C ALA A 56 28.05 11.68 -12.52
N GLY A 57 26.91 11.01 -12.68
CA GLY A 57 26.63 9.65 -12.20
C GLY A 57 25.67 9.56 -11.01
N ALA A 58 24.98 10.63 -10.63
CA ALA A 58 23.92 10.55 -9.61
C ALA A 58 22.74 9.70 -10.13
N ALA A 59 22.39 8.64 -9.42
CA ALA A 59 21.22 7.79 -9.74
C ALA A 59 19.89 8.53 -9.50
N GLU A 60 19.88 9.44 -8.53
CA GLU A 60 18.75 10.29 -8.17
C GLU A 60 19.25 11.68 -7.79
N THR A 61 18.48 12.70 -8.13
CA THR A 61 18.69 14.07 -7.71
C THR A 61 17.44 14.63 -7.10
N VAL A 62 17.59 15.29 -5.96
CA VAL A 62 16.50 15.93 -5.21
C VAL A 62 16.88 17.38 -4.97
N ALA A 63 15.97 18.29 -5.31
CA ALA A 63 16.10 19.71 -5.03
C ALA A 63 15.00 20.13 -4.03
N LEU A 64 15.40 20.90 -3.02
CA LEU A 64 14.55 21.37 -1.94
C LEU A 64 14.69 22.90 -1.83
N THR A 65 13.57 23.61 -1.61
CA THR A 65 13.57 25.03 -1.29
C THR A 65 13.36 25.24 0.22
N ASP A 66 13.75 26.41 0.73
CA ASP A 66 13.54 26.77 2.14
C ASP A 66 12.05 26.79 2.53
N ASP A 67 11.17 27.03 1.54
CA ASP A 67 9.72 27.03 1.69
C ASP A 67 9.09 25.62 1.54
N GLY A 68 9.91 24.58 1.37
CA GLY A 68 9.48 23.18 1.30
C GLY A 68 8.99 22.71 -0.06
N GLU A 69 9.13 23.53 -1.11
CA GLU A 69 8.93 23.05 -2.48
C GLU A 69 10.05 22.09 -2.86
N TRP A 70 9.73 21.07 -3.64
CA TRP A 70 10.72 20.08 -4.05
C TRP A 70 10.42 19.50 -5.42
N TYR A 71 11.48 19.02 -6.06
CA TYR A 71 11.37 18.13 -7.20
C TYR A 71 12.46 17.06 -7.12
N ALA A 72 12.17 15.88 -7.65
CA ALA A 72 13.12 14.79 -7.74
C ALA A 72 13.14 14.22 -9.15
N THR A 73 14.31 13.83 -9.63
CA THR A 73 14.49 13.08 -10.88
C THR A 73 15.46 11.93 -10.67
N GLY A 74 15.22 10.80 -11.32
CA GLY A 74 16.03 9.60 -11.15
C GLY A 74 15.66 8.52 -12.16
N GLN A 75 16.21 7.33 -11.97
CA GLN A 75 15.93 6.15 -12.79
C GLN A 75 15.34 5.03 -11.93
N SER A 76 14.64 4.09 -12.57
CA SER A 76 14.22 2.81 -11.98
C SER A 76 13.22 2.87 -10.82
N ARG A 77 12.51 3.99 -10.61
CA ARG A 77 11.43 4.07 -9.62
C ARG A 77 10.19 3.30 -10.08
N THR A 78 9.65 2.47 -9.19
CA THR A 78 8.44 1.67 -9.42
C THR A 78 7.18 2.34 -8.89
N LEU A 79 6.01 1.83 -9.31
CA LEU A 79 4.72 2.28 -8.76
C LEU A 79 4.63 1.94 -7.26
N ASP A 80 5.02 0.74 -6.86
CA ASP A 80 4.87 0.28 -5.47
C ASP A 80 5.75 1.07 -4.50
N GLU A 81 7.02 1.36 -4.86
CA GLU A 81 7.86 2.27 -4.06
C GLU A 81 7.22 3.65 -3.93
N THR A 82 6.66 4.18 -5.03
CA THR A 82 6.01 5.49 -5.03
C THR A 82 4.76 5.49 -4.14
N LEU A 83 3.92 4.45 -4.20
CA LEU A 83 2.76 4.30 -3.33
C LEU A 83 3.18 4.12 -1.87
N GLY A 84 4.26 3.38 -1.62
CA GLY A 84 4.87 3.21 -0.31
C GLY A 84 5.26 4.54 0.33
N ASP A 85 5.98 5.39 -0.41
CA ASP A 85 6.40 6.71 0.07
C ASP A 85 5.24 7.66 0.37
N LEU A 86 4.15 7.56 -0.41
CA LEU A 86 2.97 8.42 -0.25
C LEU A 86 2.03 7.93 0.86
N SER A 87 1.99 6.62 1.10
CA SER A 87 1.04 5.96 2.00
C SER A 87 0.93 6.53 3.41
N PRO A 88 2.00 7.04 4.07
CA PRO A 88 1.88 7.53 5.44
C PRO A 88 1.22 8.91 5.54
N ASP A 89 1.28 9.71 4.46
CA ASP A 89 0.97 11.14 4.47
C ASP A 89 -0.28 11.51 3.67
N TYR A 90 -0.74 10.63 2.79
CA TYR A 90 -1.88 10.88 1.92
C TYR A 90 -3.04 9.92 2.22
N ASP A 91 -4.25 10.46 2.17
CA ASP A 91 -5.48 9.70 2.35
C ASP A 91 -5.88 9.01 1.04
N TYR A 92 -5.59 9.65 -0.11
CA TYR A 92 -5.92 9.16 -1.44
C TYR A 92 -4.75 9.31 -2.42
N VAL A 93 -4.56 8.31 -3.29
CA VAL A 93 -3.70 8.42 -4.48
C VAL A 93 -4.51 8.05 -5.73
N LEU A 94 -4.50 8.94 -6.71
CA LEU A 94 -5.06 8.69 -8.03
C LEU A 94 -3.93 8.36 -9.02
N VAL A 95 -3.99 7.18 -9.64
CA VAL A 95 -2.97 6.69 -10.57
C VAL A 95 -3.51 6.77 -12.00
N GLU A 96 -3.03 7.71 -12.81
CA GLU A 96 -3.35 7.75 -14.24
C GLU A 96 -2.43 6.79 -15.02
N GLY A 97 -2.99 5.68 -15.54
CA GLY A 97 -2.25 4.66 -16.28
C GLY A 97 -2.15 3.32 -15.54
N TYR A 98 -1.03 2.60 -15.74
CA TYR A 98 -0.77 1.27 -15.15
C TYR A 98 -1.95 0.28 -15.28
N SER A 99 -2.37 -0.06 -16.51
CA SER A 99 -3.50 -0.97 -16.75
C SER A 99 -3.33 -2.35 -16.08
N ASP A 100 -2.08 -2.77 -15.93
CA ASP A 100 -1.73 -4.12 -15.48
C ASP A 100 -1.43 -4.17 -13.96
N ALA A 101 -1.39 -3.02 -13.27
CA ALA A 101 -1.12 -2.98 -11.83
C ALA A 101 -2.28 -3.54 -11.02
N ASN A 102 -1.99 -4.30 -9.96
CA ASN A 102 -3.00 -4.87 -9.06
C ASN A 102 -3.55 -3.82 -8.07
N ILE A 103 -4.23 -2.81 -8.59
CA ILE A 103 -4.91 -1.74 -7.82
C ILE A 103 -6.35 -1.58 -8.31
N PRO A 104 -7.32 -1.25 -7.43
CA PRO A 104 -8.68 -0.91 -7.85
C PRO A 104 -8.67 0.15 -8.94
N LYS A 105 -9.41 -0.05 -10.03
CA LYS A 105 -9.37 0.87 -11.17
C LYS A 105 -10.72 1.14 -11.83
N VAL A 106 -10.87 2.38 -12.30
CA VAL A 106 -11.91 2.81 -13.24
C VAL A 106 -11.36 2.67 -14.66
N VAL A 107 -12.11 2.01 -15.53
CA VAL A 107 -11.75 1.85 -16.94
C VAL A 107 -12.64 2.69 -17.84
N LEU A 108 -12.01 3.53 -18.65
CA LEU A 108 -12.64 4.41 -19.63
C LEU A 108 -12.63 3.76 -21.02
N GLY A 109 -13.81 3.62 -21.61
CA GLY A 109 -14.00 2.99 -22.92
C GLY A 109 -13.87 1.46 -22.87
N ASP A 110 -13.30 0.89 -23.92
CA ASP A 110 -13.16 -0.56 -24.16
C ASP A 110 -11.76 -1.11 -23.85
N ARG A 111 -10.90 -0.32 -23.22
CA ARG A 111 -9.54 -0.73 -22.86
C ARG A 111 -9.56 -1.96 -21.93
N GLU A 112 -8.69 -2.92 -22.22
CA GLU A 112 -8.41 -4.02 -21.29
C GLU A 112 -7.54 -3.54 -20.12
N ALA A 113 -7.82 -4.07 -18.94
CA ALA A 113 -7.08 -3.78 -17.72
C ALA A 113 -7.15 -5.02 -16.82
N ALA A 114 -6.08 -5.28 -16.07
CA ALA A 114 -6.08 -6.33 -15.05
C ALA A 114 -7.14 -6.02 -13.97
N ASP A 115 -7.60 -7.04 -13.27
CA ASP A 115 -8.45 -6.83 -12.10
C ASP A 115 -7.69 -6.18 -10.93
N PRO A 116 -8.38 -5.58 -9.94
CA PRO A 116 -9.84 -5.41 -9.86
C PRO A 116 -10.35 -4.17 -10.60
N VAL A 117 -11.20 -4.36 -11.62
CA VAL A 117 -11.96 -3.26 -12.24
C VAL A 117 -13.22 -2.98 -11.42
N ILE A 118 -13.30 -1.80 -10.79
CA ILE A 118 -14.40 -1.44 -9.90
C ILE A 118 -15.51 -0.63 -10.59
N HIS A 119 -15.19 0.02 -11.70
CA HIS A 119 -16.15 0.80 -12.46
C HIS A 119 -15.74 0.88 -13.94
N ARG A 120 -16.73 0.92 -14.85
CA ARG A 120 -16.52 1.15 -16.29
C ARG A 120 -17.44 2.25 -16.77
N THR A 121 -16.88 3.20 -17.50
CA THR A 121 -17.64 4.29 -18.12
C THR A 121 -17.10 4.60 -19.51
N PRO A 122 -17.92 5.02 -20.48
CA PRO A 122 -17.43 5.32 -21.84
C PRO A 122 -16.39 6.44 -21.87
N HIS A 123 -16.54 7.47 -21.03
CA HIS A 123 -15.70 8.66 -21.05
C HIS A 123 -15.63 9.32 -19.66
N GLY A 124 -14.47 9.89 -19.30
CA GLY A 124 -14.23 10.47 -17.97
C GLY A 124 -15.13 11.67 -17.61
N ALA A 125 -15.67 12.36 -18.60
CA ALA A 125 -16.63 13.45 -18.40
C ALA A 125 -18.01 12.95 -17.91
N ASP A 126 -18.40 11.75 -18.33
CA ASP A 126 -19.70 11.15 -18.03
C ASP A 126 -19.67 10.26 -16.78
N ALA A 127 -18.50 10.13 -16.15
CA ALA A 127 -18.31 9.33 -14.95
C ALA A 127 -19.15 9.87 -13.77
N ASP A 128 -19.87 8.94 -13.12
CA ASP A 128 -20.54 9.18 -11.85
C ASP A 128 -19.51 9.11 -10.72
N LEU A 129 -19.22 10.26 -10.11
CA LEU A 129 -18.20 10.35 -9.08
C LEU A 129 -18.65 9.74 -7.76
N ASP A 130 -19.93 9.85 -7.41
CA ASP A 130 -20.41 9.37 -6.12
C ASP A 130 -20.43 7.83 -6.12
N ASP A 131 -20.81 7.21 -7.23
CA ASP A 131 -20.70 5.75 -7.41
C ASP A 131 -19.24 5.27 -7.34
N ILE A 132 -18.31 5.96 -8.02
CA ILE A 132 -16.88 5.60 -8.00
C ILE A 132 -16.33 5.73 -6.58
N LEU A 133 -16.62 6.82 -5.88
CA LEU A 133 -16.09 7.07 -4.53
C LEU A 133 -16.66 6.09 -3.52
N THR A 134 -17.95 5.76 -3.60
CA THR A 134 -18.56 4.70 -2.77
C THR A 134 -17.84 3.37 -2.99
N ALA A 135 -17.61 2.98 -4.25
CA ALA A 135 -16.92 1.73 -4.58
C ALA A 135 -15.46 1.70 -4.12
N VAL A 136 -14.79 2.86 -3.98
CA VAL A 136 -13.44 2.97 -3.41
C VAL A 136 -13.47 2.86 -1.90
N GLU A 137 -14.42 3.53 -1.24
CA GLU A 137 -14.53 3.53 0.23
C GLU A 137 -14.90 2.16 0.81
N GLU A 138 -15.58 1.33 0.04
CA GLU A 138 -15.90 -0.06 0.40
C GLU A 138 -14.68 -1.02 0.32
N ARG A 139 -13.52 -0.55 -0.18
CA ARG A 139 -12.31 -1.36 -0.32
C ARG A 139 -11.37 -1.19 0.86
N ASP A 140 -10.62 -2.26 1.13
CA ASP A 140 -9.51 -2.20 2.07
C ASP A 140 -8.50 -1.14 1.65
N PRO A 141 -8.02 -0.31 2.59
CA PRO A 141 -7.00 0.67 2.29
C PRO A 141 -5.68 -0.01 1.91
N TYR A 142 -4.90 0.67 1.08
CA TYR A 142 -3.48 0.36 0.90
C TYR A 142 -2.73 0.67 2.19
N ILE A 143 -2.15 -0.37 2.79
CA ILE A 143 -1.42 -0.33 4.06
C ILE A 143 0.00 -0.85 3.85
N THR A 144 0.95 -0.08 4.36
CA THR A 144 2.38 -0.43 4.42
C THR A 144 2.85 -0.44 5.87
N LEU A 145 4.06 -0.98 6.11
CA LEU A 145 4.69 -0.87 7.42
C LEU A 145 4.83 0.60 7.84
N GLU A 146 5.25 1.45 6.90
CA GLU A 146 5.46 2.89 7.10
C GLU A 146 4.16 3.59 7.49
N THR A 147 3.03 3.21 6.88
CA THR A 147 1.70 3.71 7.25
C THR A 147 1.39 3.41 8.71
N LEU A 148 1.62 2.16 9.15
CA LEU A 148 1.31 1.74 10.52
C LEU A 148 2.27 2.35 11.54
N VAL A 149 3.55 2.48 11.18
CA VAL A 149 4.56 3.16 12.02
C VAL A 149 4.23 4.64 12.18
N ALA A 150 3.83 5.32 11.10
CA ALA A 150 3.39 6.70 11.18
C ALA A 150 2.13 6.85 12.03
N ASP A 151 1.19 5.91 11.93
CA ASP A 151 -0.02 5.92 12.74
C ASP A 151 0.26 5.78 14.24
N VAL A 152 1.10 4.84 14.66
CA VAL A 152 1.44 4.72 16.09
C VAL A 152 2.27 5.92 16.58
N LYS A 153 3.05 6.57 15.73
CA LYS A 153 3.76 7.82 16.10
C LYS A 153 2.83 9.01 16.31
N ARG A 154 1.58 8.94 15.85
CA ARG A 154 0.55 9.96 16.09
C ARG A 154 -0.28 9.65 17.33
N ASP A 155 -0.03 8.52 18.00
CA ASP A 155 -0.74 8.15 19.21
C ASP A 155 -0.48 9.18 20.33
N PRO A 156 -1.50 9.60 21.09
CA PRO A 156 -1.33 10.58 22.17
C PRO A 156 -0.28 10.19 23.23
N ASP A 157 -0.07 8.89 23.44
CA ASP A 157 0.90 8.37 24.41
C ASP A 157 2.31 8.19 23.82
N GLU A 158 2.57 8.65 22.58
CA GLU A 158 3.90 8.66 21.96
C GLU A 158 4.95 9.38 22.84
N VAL A 159 4.52 10.42 23.56
CA VAL A 159 5.37 11.18 24.50
C VAL A 159 5.91 10.35 25.66
N TYR A 160 5.28 9.22 25.99
CA TYR A 160 5.72 8.28 27.02
C TYR A 160 6.43 7.05 26.44
N SER A 161 6.54 6.99 25.11
CA SER A 161 7.00 5.82 24.37
C SER A 161 8.49 5.93 24.02
N GLY A 162 9.25 4.89 24.35
CA GLY A 162 10.68 4.80 24.04
C GLY A 162 11.01 3.73 23.01
N ALA A 163 10.03 2.95 22.55
CA ALA A 163 10.23 1.84 21.63
C ALA A 163 9.05 1.69 20.66
N ILE A 164 9.39 1.53 19.38
CA ILE A 164 8.51 0.92 18.38
C ILE A 164 9.18 -0.39 17.97
N ALA A 165 8.47 -1.50 18.13
CA ALA A 165 8.91 -2.80 17.66
C ALA A 165 7.97 -3.28 16.56
N THR A 166 8.54 -3.89 15.52
CA THR A 166 7.80 -4.34 14.35
C THR A 166 8.13 -5.78 14.02
N PHE A 167 7.14 -6.50 13.49
CA PHE A 167 7.34 -7.75 12.77
C PHE A 167 6.78 -7.60 11.36
N THR A 168 7.56 -8.04 10.37
CA THR A 168 7.16 -8.13 8.97
C THR A 168 7.30 -9.56 8.51
N GLY A 169 6.19 -10.19 8.17
CA GLY A 169 6.22 -11.46 7.44
C GLY A 169 6.29 -11.19 5.94
N ARG A 170 7.04 -12.02 5.23
CA ARG A 170 7.29 -11.92 3.79
C ARG A 170 7.04 -13.26 3.12
N VAL A 171 6.44 -13.25 1.94
CA VAL A 171 6.29 -14.44 1.09
C VAL A 171 7.67 -14.88 0.64
N ARG A 172 8.04 -16.13 0.93
CA ARG A 172 9.33 -16.67 0.52
C ARG A 172 9.22 -17.14 -0.92
N ALA A 173 10.23 -16.87 -1.74
CA ALA A 173 10.32 -17.43 -3.09
C ALA A 173 10.57 -18.95 -3.08
N GLN A 174 11.05 -19.48 -1.95
CA GLN A 174 11.29 -20.90 -1.76
C GLN A 174 11.23 -21.22 -0.25
N GLU A 175 10.48 -22.25 0.15
CA GLU A 175 10.37 -22.65 1.55
C GLU A 175 11.65 -23.34 2.06
N GLY A 176 12.25 -24.19 1.24
CA GLY A 176 13.49 -24.91 1.51
C GLY A 176 14.21 -25.32 0.22
N PRO A 177 15.49 -25.75 0.29
CA PRO A 177 16.32 -25.99 -0.91
C PRO A 177 15.78 -27.05 -1.88
N GLU A 178 14.92 -27.95 -1.40
CA GLU A 178 14.33 -29.05 -2.17
C GLU A 178 12.89 -28.77 -2.60
N ASP A 179 12.29 -27.68 -2.13
CA ASP A 179 10.91 -27.31 -2.43
C ASP A 179 10.83 -26.58 -3.78
N PRO A 180 9.73 -26.78 -4.55
CA PRO A 180 9.52 -26.02 -5.78
C PRO A 180 9.43 -24.51 -5.46
N PRO A 181 9.84 -23.63 -6.39
CA PRO A 181 9.68 -22.19 -6.19
C PRO A 181 8.20 -21.81 -6.06
N THR A 182 7.91 -20.96 -5.08
CA THR A 182 6.60 -20.33 -4.91
C THR A 182 6.55 -19.11 -5.83
N GLU A 183 5.53 -19.02 -6.68
CA GLU A 183 5.32 -17.83 -7.53
C GLU A 183 4.54 -16.77 -6.74
N LEU A 184 3.41 -17.19 -6.16
CA LEU A 184 2.51 -16.33 -5.40
C LEU A 184 1.76 -17.13 -4.34
N LEU A 185 1.23 -16.40 -3.38
CA LEU A 185 0.30 -16.91 -2.38
C LEU A 185 -1.00 -16.12 -2.46
N GLU A 186 -2.14 -16.80 -2.42
CA GLU A 186 -3.46 -16.19 -2.39
C GLU A 186 -4.05 -16.33 -0.98
N PHE A 187 -4.51 -15.21 -0.42
CA PHE A 187 -5.05 -15.13 0.93
C PHE A 187 -6.51 -14.72 0.94
N GLU A 188 -7.36 -15.56 1.52
CA GLU A 188 -8.76 -15.25 1.77
C GLU A 188 -9.02 -15.08 3.27
N ARG A 189 -9.97 -14.20 3.59
CA ARG A 189 -10.37 -13.89 4.97
C ARG A 189 -11.89 -13.96 5.09
N TYR A 190 -12.37 -14.48 6.20
CA TYR A 190 -13.77 -14.28 6.63
C TYR A 190 -13.87 -12.95 7.36
N ASP A 191 -14.21 -11.90 6.61
CA ASP A 191 -13.95 -10.52 7.01
C ASP A 191 -14.49 -10.17 8.41
N GLU A 192 -15.75 -10.50 8.71
CA GLU A 192 -16.37 -10.17 10.00
C GLU A 192 -15.66 -10.85 11.19
N VAL A 193 -15.47 -12.17 11.13
CA VAL A 193 -14.89 -12.95 12.24
C VAL A 193 -13.43 -12.59 12.43
N ALA A 194 -12.67 -12.50 11.34
CA ALA A 194 -11.27 -12.13 11.44
C ALA A 194 -11.11 -10.66 11.90
N ALA A 195 -12.04 -9.75 11.57
CA ALA A 195 -12.01 -8.37 12.08
C ALA A 195 -12.28 -8.32 13.57
N GLU A 196 -13.26 -9.09 14.05
CA GLU A 196 -13.54 -9.21 15.48
C GLU A 196 -12.33 -9.77 16.24
N LYS A 197 -11.70 -10.84 15.73
CA LYS A 197 -10.51 -11.48 16.33
C LYS A 197 -9.30 -10.55 16.35
N MET A 198 -9.00 -9.89 15.23
CA MET A 198 -7.92 -8.90 15.15
C MET A 198 -8.16 -7.75 16.14
N ALA A 199 -9.39 -7.27 16.27
CA ALA A 199 -9.73 -6.23 17.23
C ALA A 199 -9.63 -6.70 18.69
N ALA A 200 -10.02 -7.93 18.99
CA ALA A 200 -9.86 -8.52 20.32
C ALA A 200 -8.38 -8.67 20.69
N LEU A 201 -7.58 -9.26 19.80
CA LEU A 201 -6.14 -9.40 19.96
C LEU A 201 -5.46 -8.05 20.22
N ARG A 202 -5.79 -7.04 19.42
CA ARG A 202 -5.30 -5.67 19.59
C ARG A 202 -5.60 -5.14 21.00
N ARG A 203 -6.86 -5.22 21.45
CA ARG A 203 -7.27 -4.75 22.79
C ARG A 203 -6.54 -5.49 23.90
N ASP A 204 -6.36 -6.80 23.78
CA ASP A 204 -5.66 -7.62 24.78
C ASP A 204 -4.19 -7.23 24.91
N LEU A 205 -3.53 -6.90 23.79
CA LEU A 205 -2.14 -6.45 23.78
C LEU A 205 -2.01 -5.03 24.33
N GLU A 206 -2.91 -4.11 23.97
CA GLU A 206 -2.95 -2.73 24.47
C GLU A 206 -3.30 -2.66 25.96
N ALA A 207 -3.97 -3.67 26.53
CA ALA A 207 -4.25 -3.74 27.96
C ALA A 207 -3.00 -4.07 28.83
N ARG A 208 -1.84 -4.35 28.22
CA ARG A 208 -0.61 -4.68 28.94
C ARG A 208 0.10 -3.43 29.41
N ASP A 209 0.64 -3.50 30.62
CA ASP A 209 1.45 -2.42 31.18
C ASP A 209 2.63 -2.09 30.25
N GLY A 210 2.70 -0.81 29.85
CA GLY A 210 3.76 -0.28 29.00
C GLY A 210 3.57 -0.48 27.50
N VAL A 211 2.43 -1.02 27.04
CA VAL A 211 2.02 -1.03 25.63
C VAL A 211 0.99 0.07 25.41
N TYR A 212 1.26 0.97 24.48
CA TYR A 212 0.42 2.16 24.24
C TYR A 212 -0.44 2.02 22.99
N ALA A 213 0.12 1.49 21.91
CA ALA A 213 -0.60 1.30 20.67
C ALA A 213 -0.19 0.01 19.98
N VAL A 214 -1.16 -0.66 19.38
CA VAL A 214 -0.95 -1.88 18.61
C VAL A 214 -1.62 -1.73 17.25
N ARG A 215 -0.89 -2.05 16.18
CA ARG A 215 -1.44 -2.17 14.82
C ARG A 215 -1.09 -3.52 14.24
N LEU A 216 -2.10 -4.17 13.69
CA LEU A 216 -2.01 -5.49 13.08
C LEU A 216 -2.62 -5.38 11.69
N HIS A 217 -1.89 -5.83 10.69
CA HIS A 217 -2.37 -5.87 9.32
C HIS A 217 -1.90 -7.15 8.65
N HIS A 218 -2.78 -7.78 7.89
CA HIS A 218 -2.45 -8.91 7.04
C HIS A 218 -3.07 -8.65 5.68
N LYS A 219 -2.26 -8.68 4.62
CA LYS A 219 -2.72 -8.53 3.23
C LYS A 219 -3.63 -9.69 2.86
N THR A 220 -4.63 -9.41 2.05
CA THR A 220 -5.54 -10.39 1.45
C THR A 220 -5.41 -10.33 -0.07
N GLY A 221 -5.94 -11.33 -0.77
CA GLY A 221 -5.78 -11.50 -2.22
C GLY A 221 -4.43 -12.11 -2.59
N VAL A 222 -4.01 -11.85 -3.82
CA VAL A 222 -2.77 -12.38 -4.40
C VAL A 222 -1.58 -11.55 -3.92
N VAL A 223 -0.57 -12.24 -3.38
CA VAL A 223 0.68 -11.68 -2.88
C VAL A 223 1.85 -12.42 -3.52
N ASP A 224 2.68 -11.70 -4.25
CA ASP A 224 3.80 -12.28 -5.01
C ASP A 224 4.96 -12.71 -4.08
N ALA A 225 5.78 -13.63 -4.57
CA ALA A 225 7.01 -14.02 -3.90
C ALA A 225 7.93 -12.82 -3.63
N GLY A 226 8.41 -12.72 -2.40
CA GLY A 226 9.27 -11.63 -1.94
C GLY A 226 8.51 -10.41 -1.40
N GLU A 227 7.19 -10.37 -1.50
CA GLU A 227 6.39 -9.29 -0.94
C GLU A 227 6.08 -9.45 0.55
N ASP A 228 5.96 -8.32 1.23
CA ASP A 228 5.53 -8.26 2.62
C ASP A 228 4.02 -8.51 2.72
N ILE A 229 3.63 -9.36 3.66
CA ILE A 229 2.25 -9.86 3.81
C ILE A 229 1.61 -9.49 5.14
N VAL A 230 2.36 -9.51 6.24
CA VAL A 230 1.81 -9.25 7.57
C VAL A 230 2.69 -8.27 8.32
N PHE A 231 2.06 -7.33 8.99
CA PHE A 231 2.69 -6.33 9.81
C PHE A 231 2.10 -6.36 11.22
N VAL A 232 2.98 -6.41 12.22
CA VAL A 232 2.66 -6.16 13.63
C VAL A 232 3.52 -4.97 14.05
N VAL A 233 2.89 -3.90 14.51
CA VAL A 233 3.57 -2.69 14.98
C VAL A 233 3.11 -2.39 16.40
N ILE A 234 4.05 -2.30 17.33
CA ILE A 234 3.80 -2.05 18.74
C ILE A 234 4.55 -0.79 19.17
N LEU A 235 3.81 0.16 19.75
CA LEU A 235 4.36 1.29 20.49
C LEU A 235 4.35 0.97 21.98
N ALA A 236 5.51 1.13 22.62
CA ALA A 236 5.68 0.80 24.03
C ALA A 236 6.64 1.76 24.74
N GLY A 237 6.53 1.82 26.07
CA GLY A 237 7.40 2.62 26.92
C GLY A 237 8.86 2.18 26.82
N HIS A 238 9.10 0.88 26.83
CA HIS A 238 10.45 0.32 26.73
C HIS A 238 10.51 -0.92 25.82
N ARG A 239 11.72 -1.26 25.39
CA ARG A 239 11.99 -2.35 24.44
C ARG A 239 11.54 -3.73 24.92
N THR A 240 11.54 -3.98 26.23
CA THR A 240 11.21 -5.31 26.77
C THR A 240 9.75 -5.65 26.51
N GLU A 241 8.88 -4.69 26.80
CA GLU A 241 7.44 -4.74 26.60
C GLU A 241 7.14 -4.78 25.09
N ALA A 242 7.84 -3.94 24.30
CA ALA A 242 7.70 -3.91 22.85
C ALA A 242 7.96 -5.28 22.21
N PHE A 243 9.11 -5.91 22.51
CA PHE A 243 9.47 -7.21 21.92
C PHE A 243 8.51 -8.33 22.35
N ARG A 244 8.15 -8.38 23.64
CA ARG A 244 7.19 -9.37 24.15
C ARG A 244 5.82 -9.23 23.49
N ALA A 245 5.35 -8.01 23.31
CA ALA A 245 4.06 -7.75 22.69
C ALA A 245 4.09 -8.01 21.17
N VAL A 246 5.18 -7.72 20.46
CA VAL A 246 5.31 -8.07 19.03
C VAL A 246 5.30 -9.58 18.83
N GLU A 247 6.12 -10.31 19.58
CA GLU A 247 6.23 -11.77 19.48
C GLU A 247 4.89 -12.45 19.78
N ASP A 248 4.24 -12.07 20.87
CA ASP A 248 2.91 -12.57 21.19
C ASP A 248 1.87 -12.16 20.16
N GLY A 249 1.93 -10.94 19.65
CA GLY A 249 1.01 -10.44 18.63
C GLY A 249 1.05 -11.24 17.34
N ILE A 250 2.24 -11.58 16.84
CA ILE A 250 2.33 -12.42 15.63
C ILE A 250 1.91 -13.87 15.89
N ASN A 251 2.29 -14.45 17.04
CA ASN A 251 1.92 -15.83 17.36
C ASN A 251 0.39 -15.96 17.47
N ARG A 252 -0.25 -15.09 18.23
CA ARG A 252 -1.72 -15.09 18.39
C ARG A 252 -2.45 -14.71 17.11
N LEU A 253 -1.91 -13.83 16.27
CA LEU A 253 -2.50 -13.53 14.96
C LEU A 253 -2.61 -14.80 14.12
N LYS A 254 -1.54 -15.60 14.06
CA LYS A 254 -1.52 -16.86 13.31
C LYS A 254 -2.44 -17.92 13.91
N GLU A 255 -2.56 -17.98 15.23
CA GLU A 255 -3.35 -18.99 15.92
C GLU A 255 -4.86 -18.67 15.98
N GLU A 256 -5.22 -17.38 16.14
CA GLU A 256 -6.59 -16.98 16.46
C GLU A 256 -7.37 -16.37 15.28
N VAL A 257 -6.67 -15.86 14.26
CA VAL A 257 -7.28 -15.14 13.14
C VAL A 257 -7.44 -16.09 11.94
N PRO A 258 -8.67 -16.38 11.50
CA PRO A 258 -8.90 -17.33 10.40
C PRO A 258 -8.50 -16.71 9.06
N LEU A 259 -7.28 -17.02 8.62
CA LEU A 259 -6.71 -16.63 7.33
C LEU A 259 -6.43 -17.89 6.51
N PHE A 260 -6.92 -17.93 5.28
CA PHE A 260 -6.78 -19.09 4.40
C PHE A 260 -5.69 -18.79 3.36
N LYS A 261 -4.64 -19.61 3.35
CA LYS A 261 -3.52 -19.53 2.40
C LYS A 261 -3.71 -20.58 1.30
N LYS A 262 -3.74 -20.17 0.04
CA LYS A 262 -3.55 -21.04 -1.13
C LYS A 262 -2.19 -20.74 -1.74
N GLU A 263 -1.42 -21.78 -2.05
CA GLU A 263 -0.08 -21.65 -2.59
C GLU A 263 -0.04 -22.08 -4.06
N VAL A 264 0.52 -21.22 -4.91
CA VAL A 264 0.72 -21.50 -6.33
C VAL A 264 2.22 -21.62 -6.59
N THR A 265 2.62 -22.81 -7.00
CA THR A 265 4.01 -23.13 -7.36
C THR A 265 4.15 -23.24 -8.87
N VAL A 266 5.38 -23.17 -9.37
CA VAL A 266 5.70 -23.32 -10.80
C VAL A 266 5.20 -24.65 -11.38
N ASP A 267 5.08 -25.69 -10.54
CA ASP A 267 4.82 -27.07 -10.98
C ASP A 267 3.39 -27.61 -10.73
N GLU A 268 2.55 -26.97 -9.88
CA GLU A 268 1.08 -27.21 -9.71
C GLU A 268 0.51 -26.44 -8.48
N GLU A 269 -0.81 -26.20 -8.42
CA GLU A 269 -1.51 -25.51 -7.30
C GLU A 269 -1.78 -26.45 -6.11
N PHE A 270 -1.38 -26.09 -4.88
CA PHE A 270 -1.66 -26.87 -3.67
C PHE A 270 -2.47 -26.07 -2.63
N TRP A 271 -3.46 -26.71 -2.01
CA TRP A 271 -4.18 -26.19 -0.85
C TRP A 271 -3.49 -26.65 0.43
N ALA A 272 -2.93 -25.73 1.21
CA ALA A 272 -2.39 -26.01 2.54
C ALA A 272 -3.33 -25.45 3.61
N HIS A 273 -3.88 -26.32 4.45
CA HIS A 273 -4.59 -25.90 5.67
C HIS A 273 -3.62 -25.99 6.85
N GLU A 274 -3.33 -24.87 7.52
CA GLU A 274 -2.85 -24.94 8.90
C GLU A 274 -4.04 -25.29 9.81
N ARG A 275 -3.83 -26.27 10.68
CA ARG A 275 -4.84 -26.89 11.56
C ARG A 275 -4.80 -26.29 12.95
#